data_AF-A0A229S8G4-F1
#
_entry.id   AF-A0A229S8G4-F1
#
_cell.length_a   1.000
_cell.length_b   1.000
_cell.length_c   1.000
_cell.angle_alpha   90.00
_cell.angle_beta   90.00
_cell.angle_gamma   90.00
#
_symmetry.space_group_name_H-M   'P 1'
#
loop_
_entity.id
_entity.type
_entity.pdbx_description
1 polymer ?
#
loop_
_entity_poly.entity_id
_entity_poly.type
_entity_poly.pdbx_seq_one_letter_code
_entity_poly.pdbx_strand_id
1 'polypeptide(L)'
;MRDGKRGPGELTDVFAGAIVYAQRPEKPGLWVTDLGERGRWMLVFSTLERLARHAWDCDYLSTTGADLLELVPPGIGLMVDPHEDHRFPILSRMAPPDVIARTWKQAGKRPPRPDITG
;
A
#
# COMPACT_ATOMS: atom_id res chain seq x y z
N MET A 1 3.86 -33.59 1.09
CA MET A 1 4.32 -32.44 1.91
C MET A 1 5.30 -31.65 1.10
N ARG A 2 4.94 -30.46 0.61
CA ARG A 2 5.89 -29.53 -0.01
C ARG A 2 6.38 -28.61 1.09
N ASP A 3 7.68 -28.62 1.32
CA ASP A 3 8.34 -27.77 2.29
C ASP A 3 8.12 -26.30 1.88
N GLY A 4 7.39 -25.56 2.71
CA GLY A 4 6.72 -24.30 2.36
C GLY A 4 7.64 -23.08 2.34
N LYS A 5 8.80 -23.16 1.69
CA LYS A 5 9.71 -22.02 1.54
C LYS A 5 9.69 -21.50 0.12
N ARG A 6 8.67 -20.70 -0.22
CA ARG A 6 8.72 -19.87 -1.42
C ARG A 6 9.73 -18.74 -1.21
N GLY A 7 10.54 -18.49 -2.22
CA GLY A 7 11.46 -17.35 -2.21
C GLY A 7 10.69 -16.01 -2.21
N PRO A 8 11.32 -14.92 -1.78
CA PRO A 8 10.69 -13.59 -1.75
C PRO A 8 10.20 -13.08 -3.11
N GLY A 9 10.79 -13.54 -4.22
CA GLY A 9 10.30 -13.26 -5.58
C GLY A 9 8.95 -13.94 -5.88
N GLU A 10 8.82 -15.23 -5.57
CA GLU A 10 7.56 -15.96 -5.78
C GLU A 10 6.41 -15.43 -4.92
N LEU A 11 6.70 -14.94 -3.71
CA LEU A 11 5.70 -14.29 -2.86
C LEU A 11 5.21 -12.96 -3.44
N THR A 12 6.09 -12.23 -4.14
CA THR A 12 5.73 -10.97 -4.81
C THR A 12 4.80 -11.25 -6.00
N ASP A 13 5.07 -12.29 -6.78
CA ASP A 13 4.22 -12.70 -7.90
C ASP A 13 2.84 -13.21 -7.42
N VAL A 14 2.83 -13.98 -6.34
CA VAL A 14 1.60 -14.44 -5.69
C VAL A 14 0.79 -13.26 -5.18
N PHE A 15 1.44 -12.29 -4.54
CA PHE A 15 0.79 -11.07 -4.08
C PHE A 15 0.20 -10.29 -5.26
N ALA A 16 0.96 -10.12 -6.35
CA ALA A 16 0.51 -9.37 -7.52
C ALA A 16 -0.81 -9.91 -8.11
N GLY A 17 -0.98 -11.23 -8.12
CA GLY A 17 -2.21 -11.87 -8.60
C GLY A 17 -3.34 -12.01 -7.57
N ALA A 18 -3.07 -11.77 -6.28
CA ALA A 18 -4.06 -11.94 -5.22
C ALA A 18 -4.99 -10.73 -5.10
N ILE A 19 -6.26 -10.98 -4.77
CA ILE A 19 -7.15 -9.93 -4.28
C ILE A 19 -6.74 -9.57 -2.86
N VAL A 20 -6.58 -8.28 -2.62
CA VAL A 20 -6.23 -7.71 -1.32
C VAL A 20 -7.23 -6.64 -0.92
N TYR A 21 -7.32 -6.44 0.39
CA TYR A 21 -8.27 -5.54 1.02
C TYR A 21 -7.51 -4.46 1.79
N ALA A 22 -7.98 -3.22 1.71
CA ALA A 22 -7.45 -2.14 2.53
C ALA A 22 -8.57 -1.21 2.96
N GLN A 23 -8.35 -0.49 4.05
CA GLN A 23 -9.29 0.53 4.49
C GLN A 23 -9.37 1.63 3.44
N ARG A 24 -10.60 2.01 3.07
CA ARG A 24 -10.87 3.10 2.15
C ARG A 24 -11.09 4.40 2.95
N PRO A 25 -10.28 5.45 2.73
CA PRO A 25 -10.56 6.76 3.32
C PRO A 25 -11.82 7.41 2.72
N GLU A 26 -12.50 8.26 3.50
CA GLU A 26 -13.68 9.01 3.05
C GLU A 26 -13.41 9.86 1.80
N LYS A 27 -12.19 10.40 1.69
CA LYS A 27 -11.71 11.13 0.51
C LYS A 27 -10.80 10.21 -0.31
N PRO A 28 -10.81 10.29 -1.65
CA PRO A 28 -9.92 9.50 -2.49
C PRO A 28 -8.45 9.63 -2.04
N GLY A 29 -7.82 8.50 -1.72
CA GLY A 29 -6.47 8.45 -1.19
C GLY A 29 -6.13 7.07 -0.61
N LEU A 30 -4.93 6.98 -0.03
CA LEU A 30 -4.43 5.78 0.66
C LEU A 30 -4.23 6.10 2.14
N TRP A 31 -4.65 5.19 3.01
CA TRP A 31 -4.29 5.25 4.42
C TRP A 31 -2.85 4.80 4.61
N VAL A 32 -2.01 5.72 5.10
CA VAL A 32 -0.58 5.51 5.29
C VAL A 32 -0.18 5.88 6.71
N THR A 33 0.51 4.98 7.38
CA THR A 33 1.10 5.19 8.70
C THR A 33 2.57 5.57 8.55
N ASP A 34 2.98 6.69 9.16
CA ASP A 34 4.38 7.07 9.25
C ASP A 34 5.02 6.46 10.51
N LEU A 35 6.07 5.67 10.33
CA LEU A 35 6.81 5.01 11.41
C LEU A 35 8.21 5.62 11.63
N GLY A 36 8.41 6.86 11.21
CA GLY A 36 9.67 7.59 11.36
C GLY A 36 10.78 6.98 10.51
N GLU A 37 11.88 6.57 11.13
CA GLU A 37 13.02 5.96 10.43
C GLU A 37 12.66 4.67 9.68
N ARG A 38 11.58 3.99 10.09
CA ARG A 38 11.07 2.79 9.42
C ARG A 38 10.29 3.11 8.15
N GLY A 39 10.07 4.39 7.84
CA GLY A 39 9.38 4.84 6.64
C GLY A 39 7.86 4.82 6.78
N ARG A 40 7.19 4.98 5.62
CA ARG A 40 5.73 5.09 5.52
C ARG A 40 5.13 3.81 4.96
N TRP A 41 4.05 3.36 5.58
CA TRP A 41 3.47 2.05 5.33
C TRP A 41 1.98 2.12 5.12
N MET A 42 1.50 1.45 4.09
CA MET A 42 0.09 1.14 3.92
C MET A 42 -0.14 -0.31 4.37
N LEU A 43 -1.21 -0.52 5.14
CA LEU A 43 -1.61 -1.85 5.61
C LEU A 43 -2.58 -2.46 4.61
N VAL A 44 -2.32 -3.71 4.24
CA VAL A 44 -3.14 -4.48 3.31
C VAL A 44 -3.42 -5.84 3.91
N PHE A 45 -4.60 -6.37 3.64
CA PHE A 45 -5.11 -7.59 4.26
C PHE A 45 -5.45 -8.60 3.19
N SER A 46 -5.13 -9.87 3.43
CA SER A 46 -5.45 -10.93 2.48
C SER A 46 -6.93 -11.35 2.53
N THR A 47 -7.66 -10.97 3.58
CA THR A 47 -9.10 -11.25 3.74
C THR A 47 -9.84 -10.10 4.41
N LEU A 48 -11.16 -10.03 4.21
CA LEU A 48 -12.03 -9.04 4.87
C LEU A 48 -12.10 -9.24 6.39
N GLU A 49 -12.07 -10.48 6.87
CA GLU A 49 -12.10 -10.77 8.31
C GLU A 49 -10.85 -10.20 9.00
N ARG A 50 -9.70 -10.26 8.34
CA ARG A 50 -8.45 -9.68 8.86
C ARG A 50 -8.50 -8.15 8.88
N LEU A 51 -9.08 -7.53 7.86
CA LEU A 51 -9.35 -6.09 7.86
C LEU A 51 -10.31 -5.70 9.00
N ALA A 52 -11.40 -6.43 9.19
CA ALA A 52 -12.39 -6.18 10.23
C ALA A 52 -11.80 -6.33 11.64
N ARG A 53 -10.87 -7.26 11.86
CA ARG A 53 -10.13 -7.35 13.14
C ARG A 53 -9.25 -6.13 13.39
N HIS A 54 -8.75 -5.49 12.35
CA HIS A 54 -7.87 -4.34 12.46
C HIS A 54 -8.63 -3.02 12.62
N ALA A 55 -9.68 -2.81 11.82
CA ALA A 55 -10.35 -1.52 11.68
C ALA A 55 -11.85 -1.56 12.01
N TRP A 56 -12.37 -2.69 12.51
CA TRP A 56 -13.78 -2.93 12.78
C TRP A 56 -14.67 -2.64 11.55
N ASP A 57 -15.78 -1.94 11.74
CA ASP A 57 -16.72 -1.57 10.69
C ASP A 57 -16.15 -0.37 9.92
N CYS A 58 -15.56 -0.64 8.76
CA CYS A 58 -14.95 0.39 7.93
C CYS A 58 -15.29 0.14 6.46
N ASP A 59 -15.36 1.23 5.69
CA ASP A 59 -15.33 1.13 4.23
C ASP A 59 -14.00 0.53 3.77
N TYR A 60 -14.07 -0.33 2.75
CA TYR A 60 -12.91 -0.99 2.20
C TYR A 60 -12.80 -0.80 0.68
N LEU A 61 -11.58 -0.98 0.19
CA LEU A 61 -11.30 -1.22 -1.22
C LEU A 61 -10.85 -2.67 -1.40
N SER A 62 -11.18 -3.23 -2.56
CA SER A 62 -10.76 -4.56 -2.99
C SER A 62 -10.17 -4.45 -4.38
N THR A 63 -8.96 -4.94 -4.56
CA THR A 63 -8.22 -4.84 -5.82
C THR A 63 -7.13 -5.91 -5.89
N THR A 64 -6.51 -6.11 -7.05
CA THR A 64 -5.36 -7.02 -7.13
C THR A 64 -4.12 -6.38 -6.51
N GLY A 65 -3.16 -7.20 -6.06
CA GLY A 65 -1.87 -6.67 -5.59
C GLY A 65 -1.12 -5.89 -6.67
N ALA A 66 -1.24 -6.28 -7.94
CA ALA A 66 -0.65 -5.57 -9.07
C ALA A 66 -1.26 -4.18 -9.24
N ASP A 67 -2.59 -4.08 -9.30
CA ASP A 67 -3.30 -2.81 -9.43
C ASP A 67 -3.01 -1.90 -8.22
N LEU A 68 -2.98 -2.47 -7.01
CA LEU A 68 -2.62 -1.72 -5.82
C LEU A 68 -1.20 -1.18 -5.91
N LEU A 69 -0.25 -2.00 -6.35
CA LEU A 69 1.11 -1.55 -6.56
C LEU A 69 1.15 -0.37 -7.52
N GLU A 70 0.35 -0.36 -8.59
CA GLU A 70 0.25 0.76 -9.52
C GLU A 70 -0.24 2.06 -8.89
N LEU A 71 -1.16 1.97 -7.93
CA LEU A 71 -1.74 3.11 -7.23
C LEU A 71 -0.84 3.67 -6.11
N VAL A 72 0.03 2.85 -5.53
CA VAL A 72 0.85 3.23 -4.37
C VAL A 72 1.97 4.19 -4.78
N PRO A 73 2.04 5.40 -4.21
CA PRO A 73 3.10 6.34 -4.53
C PRO A 73 4.50 5.79 -4.18
N PRO A 74 5.55 6.21 -4.90
CA PRO A 74 6.92 5.88 -4.55
C PRO A 74 7.25 6.26 -3.10
N GLY A 75 7.93 5.35 -2.41
CA GLY A 75 8.36 5.53 -1.03
C GLY A 75 7.36 5.15 0.05
N ILE A 76 6.30 4.44 -0.32
CA ILE A 76 5.38 3.79 0.60
C ILE A 76 5.60 2.29 0.47
N GLY A 77 5.90 1.62 1.59
CA GLY A 77 5.89 0.16 1.67
C GLY A 77 4.47 -0.36 1.90
N LEU A 78 4.21 -1.59 1.48
CA LEU A 78 2.99 -2.31 1.88
C LEU A 78 3.34 -3.33 2.94
N MET A 79 2.51 -3.42 3.98
CA MET A 79 2.58 -4.49 4.96
C MET A 79 1.34 -5.37 4.81
N VAL A 80 1.54 -6.61 4.35
CA VAL A 80 0.48 -7.61 4.25
C VAL A 80 0.28 -8.26 5.61
N ASP A 81 -0.97 -8.28 6.08
CA ASP A 81 -1.42 -8.99 7.29
C ASP A 81 -0.54 -8.71 8.53
N PRO A 82 -0.42 -7.44 8.98
CA PRO A 82 0.56 -7.01 9.99
C PRO A 82 0.47 -7.74 11.35
N HIS A 83 -0.71 -8.28 11.68
CA HIS A 83 -0.99 -8.94 12.95
C HIS A 83 -0.83 -10.45 12.90
N GLU A 84 -0.44 -11.01 11.76
CA GLU A 84 -0.36 -12.45 11.57
C GLU A 84 1.11 -12.92 11.47
N ASP A 85 1.36 -14.18 11.78
CA ASP A 85 2.72 -14.75 11.76
C ASP A 85 3.35 -14.74 10.36
N HIS A 86 2.52 -14.80 9.31
CA HIS A 86 2.94 -14.72 7.91
C HIS A 86 3.00 -13.28 7.37
N ARG A 87 3.05 -12.26 8.24
CA ARG A 87 3.17 -10.86 7.81
C ARG A 87 4.31 -10.70 6.81
N PHE A 88 4.06 -9.93 5.76
CA PHE A 88 5.00 -9.83 4.64
C PHE A 88 5.13 -8.39 4.13
N PRO A 89 6.35 -7.80 4.15
CA PRO A 89 6.58 -6.48 3.59
C PRO A 89 6.78 -6.56 2.07
N ILE A 90 6.01 -5.77 1.31
CA ILE A 90 6.25 -5.53 -0.12
C ILE A 90 6.97 -4.18 -0.25
N LEU A 91 8.22 -4.23 -0.71
CA LEU A 91 9.10 -3.07 -0.82
C LEU A 91 9.28 -2.58 -2.26
N SER A 92 8.57 -3.16 -3.22
CA SER A 92 8.79 -2.97 -4.67
C SER A 92 8.66 -1.51 -5.16
N ARG A 93 8.13 -0.60 -4.33
CA ARG A 93 8.07 0.85 -4.58
C ARG A 93 8.84 1.72 -3.58
N MET A 94 9.59 1.14 -2.64
CA MET A 94 10.50 1.93 -1.82
C MET A 94 11.68 2.40 -2.67
N ALA A 95 11.60 3.63 -3.13
CA ALA A 95 12.76 4.33 -3.67
C ALA A 95 13.69 4.78 -2.52
N PRO A 96 14.97 5.11 -2.78
CA PRO A 96 15.83 5.74 -1.77
C PRO A 96 15.16 6.97 -1.14
N PRO A 97 15.36 7.25 0.16
CA PRO A 97 14.69 8.35 0.89
C PRO A 97 14.74 9.72 0.19
N ASP A 98 15.84 9.99 -0.50
CA ASP A 98 16.10 11.19 -1.30
C ASP A 98 15.26 11.28 -2.59
N VAL A 99 14.99 10.16 -3.25
CA VAL A 99 14.07 10.09 -4.40
C VAL A 99 12.65 10.33 -3.94
N ILE A 100 12.26 9.71 -2.82
CA ILE A 100 10.96 9.90 -2.18
C ILE A 100 10.74 11.39 -1.88
N ALA A 101 11.66 12.03 -1.15
CA ALA A 101 11.55 13.44 -0.77
C ALA A 101 11.36 14.39 -1.97
N ARG A 102 12.01 14.10 -3.11
CA ARG A 102 11.85 14.86 -4.36
C ARG A 102 10.46 14.67 -4.98
N THR A 103 9.98 13.43 -5.05
CA THR A 103 8.65 13.11 -5.58
C THR A 103 7.54 13.77 -4.76
N TRP A 104 7.63 13.80 -3.42
CA TRP A 104 6.63 14.47 -2.57
C TRP A 104 6.68 16.00 -2.69
N LYS A 105 7.87 16.60 -2.83
CA LYS A 105 8.01 18.03 -3.15
C LYS A 105 7.39 18.40 -4.49
N GLN A 106 7.34 17.47 -5.44
CA GLN A 106 6.71 17.67 -6.75
C GLN A 106 5.21 17.40 -6.72
N ALA A 107 4.75 16.34 -6.04
CA ALA A 107 3.33 16.01 -5.90
C ALA A 107 2.54 17.06 -5.10
N GLY A 108 3.17 17.76 -4.15
CA GLY A 108 2.58 18.89 -3.43
C GLY A 108 2.43 20.17 -4.27
N LYS A 109 3.09 20.27 -5.44
CA LYS A 109 2.93 21.37 -6.39
C LYS A 109 1.84 21.01 -7.40
N ARG A 110 0.58 21.07 -6.97
CA ARG A 110 -0.55 21.01 -7.91
C ARG A 110 -0.40 22.20 -8.89
N PRO A 111 -0.40 22.00 -10.23
CA PRO A 111 -0.42 23.14 -11.14
C PRO A 111 -1.68 23.97 -10.86
N PRO A 112 -1.61 25.32 -10.93
CA PRO A 112 -2.79 26.14 -10.76
C PRO A 112 -3.86 25.67 -11.74
N ARG A 113 -5.07 25.46 -11.23
CA ARG A 113 -6.24 25.12 -12.04
C ARG A 113 -6.43 26.31 -13.00
N PRO A 114 -6.52 26.13 -14.33
CA PRO A 114 -6.75 27.25 -15.22
C PRO A 114 -8.08 27.90 -14.84
N ASP A 115 -8.02 29.21 -14.61
CA ASP A 115 -9.18 30.03 -14.29
C ASP A 115 -10.14 29.99 -15.48
N ILE A 116 -11.26 29.28 -15.33
CA ILE A 116 -12.37 29.37 -16.26
C ILE A 116 -13.18 30.62 -15.90
N THR A 117 -12.73 31.77 -16.39
CA THR A 117 -13.52 33.01 -16.36
C THR A 117 -14.50 32.96 -17.53
N GLY A 118 -15.80 32.89 -17.20
CA GLY A 118 -16.91 33.21 -18.12
C GLY A 118 -17.24 34.69 -18.12
#